data_AF-A0A1H8VHH9-F1
#
_entry.id   AF-A0A1H8VHH9-F1
#
_cell.length_a   1.000
_cell.length_b   1.000
_cell.length_c   1.000
_cell.angle_alpha   90.00
_cell.angle_beta   90.00
_cell.angle_gamma   90.00
#
_symmetry.space_group_name_H-M   'P 1'
#
loop_
_entity.id
_entity.type
_entity.pdbx_description
1 polymer ?
#
loop_
_entity_poly.entity_id
_entity_poly.type
_entity_poly.pdbx_seq_one_letter_code
_entity_poly.pdbx_strand_id
1 'polypeptide(L)'
;MNRLGTTLAALGLCVAAAACQNPQQKIAAKEDMMTGAGFKFVPANTPARQQSFKQLPAHRFSRQIRDGRVFYVYPDPTVCVCLYVGDQNAYAAYRKNMFDKQLADEQQMTAQEMEMYSWDWGPWGGWPYGWYY
;
A
#
# COMPACT_ATOMS: atom_id res chain seq x y z
N MET A 1 69.37 3.82 -14.44
CA MET A 1 67.91 4.11 -14.39
C MET A 1 67.20 2.79 -14.23
N ASN A 2 66.56 2.54 -13.08
CA ASN A 2 65.47 1.58 -12.89
C ASN A 2 64.86 1.90 -11.52
N ARG A 3 63.65 2.46 -11.50
CA ARG A 3 62.95 2.85 -10.27
C ARG A 3 62.11 1.66 -9.79
N LEU A 4 62.46 1.10 -8.63
CA LEU A 4 61.53 0.30 -7.82
C LEU A 4 60.41 1.20 -7.31
N GLY A 5 59.17 0.73 -7.40
CA GLY A 5 58.02 1.46 -6.87
C GLY A 5 56.74 0.65 -7.03
N THR A 6 56.67 -0.53 -6.41
CA THR A 6 55.44 -1.31 -6.36
C THR A 6 54.52 -0.73 -5.29
N THR A 7 53.39 -0.24 -5.77
CA THR A 7 52.31 0.51 -5.12
C THR A 7 51.57 -0.26 -4.02
N LEU A 8 51.08 0.50 -3.03
CA LEU A 8 50.24 0.10 -1.90
C LEU A 8 49.11 -0.87 -2.30
N ALA A 9 49.01 -2.00 -1.59
CA ALA A 9 47.82 -2.83 -1.56
C ALA A 9 46.81 -2.21 -0.56
N ALA A 10 45.88 -1.40 -1.06
CA ALA A 10 44.68 -1.03 -0.32
C ALA A 10 43.63 -2.13 -0.50
N LEU A 11 43.50 -3.01 0.49
CA LEU A 11 42.38 -3.94 0.61
C LEU A 11 41.11 -3.14 0.91
N GLY A 12 40.38 -2.79 -0.15
CA GLY A 12 39.05 -2.18 -0.08
C GLY A 12 38.04 -3.17 0.48
N LEU A 13 37.67 -2.99 1.75
CA LEU A 13 36.56 -3.67 2.40
C LEU A 13 35.25 -3.19 1.76
N CYS A 14 34.81 -3.88 0.71
CA CYS A 14 33.50 -3.66 0.12
C CYS A 14 32.42 -4.20 1.08
N VAL A 15 31.91 -3.34 1.96
CA VAL A 15 30.70 -3.63 2.73
C VAL A 15 29.52 -3.54 1.76
N ALA A 16 29.18 -4.66 1.12
CA ALA A 16 27.92 -4.80 0.41
C ALA A 16 26.79 -4.87 1.45
N ALA A 17 26.27 -3.71 1.85
CA ALA A 17 25.03 -3.65 2.61
C ALA A 17 23.87 -4.01 1.66
N ALA A 18 23.58 -5.31 1.55
CA ALA A 18 22.30 -5.75 1.00
C ALA A 18 21.21 -5.21 1.94
N ALA A 19 20.52 -4.15 1.53
CA ALA A 19 19.39 -3.60 2.27
C ALA A 19 18.25 -4.63 2.24
N CYS A 20 18.21 -5.50 3.25
CA CYS A 20 17.07 -6.37 3.51
C CYS A 20 15.88 -5.48 3.91
N GLN A 21 15.08 -5.03 2.94
CA GLN A 21 13.80 -4.40 3.23
C GLN A 21 12.86 -5.45 3.82
N ASN A 22 12.46 -5.26 5.07
CA ASN A 22 11.51 -6.15 5.72
C ASN A 22 10.07 -5.94 5.17
N PRO A 23 9.16 -6.92 5.33
CA PRO A 23 7.79 -6.81 4.83
C PRO A 23 7.02 -5.58 5.33
N GLN A 24 7.22 -5.21 6.60
CA GLN A 24 6.58 -4.06 7.23
C GLN A 24 6.97 -2.73 6.57
N GLN A 25 8.25 -2.56 6.21
CA GLN A 25 8.75 -1.39 5.50
C GLN A 25 8.14 -1.30 4.10
N LYS A 26 7.95 -2.43 3.41
CA LYS A 26 7.30 -2.46 2.10
C LYS A 26 5.82 -2.07 2.19
N ILE A 27 5.13 -2.54 3.23
CA ILE A 27 3.73 -2.18 3.51
C ILE A 27 3.62 -0.68 3.81
N ALA A 28 4.43 -0.16 4.74
CA ALA A 28 4.43 1.26 5.08
C ALA A 28 4.71 2.16 3.86
N ALA A 29 5.68 1.80 3.01
CA ALA A 29 5.94 2.55 1.78
C ALA A 29 4.75 2.55 0.81
N LYS A 30 4.01 1.42 0.72
CA LYS A 30 2.78 1.33 -0.07
C LYS A 30 1.67 2.22 0.52
N GLU A 31 1.55 2.26 1.84
CA GLU A 31 0.60 3.11 2.57
C GLU A 31 0.85 4.60 2.37
N ASP A 32 2.12 5.03 2.38
CA ASP A 32 2.51 6.41 2.07
C ASP A 32 2.09 6.78 0.63
N MET A 33 2.30 5.87 -0.32
CA MET A 33 1.88 6.08 -1.71
C MET A 33 0.36 6.16 -1.86
N MET A 34 -0.40 5.35 -1.13
CA MET A 34 -1.86 5.41 -1.12
C MET A 34 -2.34 6.75 -0.53
N THR A 35 -1.79 7.15 0.61
CA THR A 35 -2.16 8.41 1.27
C THR A 35 -1.86 9.62 0.38
N GLY A 36 -0.68 9.64 -0.26
CA GLY A 36 -0.31 10.68 -1.24
C GLY A 36 -1.18 10.69 -2.50
N ALA A 37 -1.77 9.55 -2.86
CA ALA A 37 -2.74 9.44 -3.95
C ALA A 37 -4.17 9.84 -3.56
N GLY A 38 -4.43 10.15 -2.29
CA GLY A 38 -5.74 10.59 -1.81
C GLY A 38 -6.57 9.51 -1.13
N PHE A 39 -6.03 8.30 -0.93
CA PHE A 39 -6.65 7.33 -0.03
C PHE A 39 -6.69 7.87 1.38
N LYS A 40 -7.67 7.42 2.14
CA LYS A 40 -7.85 7.85 3.51
C LYS A 40 -7.80 6.69 4.47
N PHE A 41 -7.16 6.96 5.60
CA PHE A 41 -7.02 6.06 6.72
C PHE A 41 -8.32 5.99 7.54
N VAL A 42 -8.80 4.77 7.81
CA VAL A 42 -9.99 4.49 8.63
C VAL A 42 -9.66 3.41 9.66
N PRO A 43 -9.56 3.74 10.95
CA PRO A 43 -9.15 2.76 11.96
C PRO A 43 -10.25 1.74 12.24
N ALA A 44 -9.87 0.48 12.42
CA ALA A 44 -10.75 -0.58 12.93
C ALA A 44 -10.81 -0.55 14.47
N ASN A 45 -11.22 0.58 15.03
CA ASN A 45 -11.16 0.89 16.47
C ASN A 45 -12.45 0.58 17.24
N THR A 46 -13.42 -0.09 16.63
CA THR A 46 -14.64 -0.57 17.30
C THR A 46 -14.81 -2.07 17.10
N PRO A 47 -15.48 -2.82 18.00
CA PRO A 47 -15.70 -4.25 17.83
C PRO A 47 -16.39 -4.58 16.51
N ALA A 48 -17.38 -3.79 16.10
CA ALA A 48 -18.07 -3.95 14.83
C ALA A 48 -17.11 -3.77 13.62
N ARG A 49 -16.26 -2.74 13.64
CA ARG A 49 -15.25 -2.54 12.58
C ARG A 49 -14.21 -3.65 12.57
N GLN A 50 -13.77 -4.14 13.72
CA GLN A 50 -12.82 -5.26 13.78
C GLN A 50 -13.43 -6.55 13.23
N GLN A 51 -14.70 -6.84 13.53
CA GLN A 51 -15.39 -8.00 12.98
C GLN A 51 -15.54 -7.91 11.46
N SER A 52 -15.92 -6.73 10.96
CA SER A 52 -16.00 -6.45 9.53
C SER A 52 -14.61 -6.54 8.86
N PHE A 53 -13.59 -5.93 9.47
CA PHE A 53 -12.20 -5.91 8.98
C PHE A 53 -11.60 -7.31 8.80
N LYS A 54 -11.87 -8.25 9.72
CA LYS A 54 -11.37 -9.65 9.66
C LYS A 54 -11.80 -10.41 8.41
N GLN A 55 -12.86 -9.97 7.74
CA GLN A 55 -13.38 -10.60 6.52
C GLN A 55 -12.65 -10.13 5.26
N LEU A 56 -11.85 -9.07 5.37
CA LEU A 56 -11.17 -8.49 4.23
C LEU A 56 -9.85 -9.20 3.92
N PRO A 57 -9.48 -9.27 2.63
CA PRO A 57 -8.22 -9.85 2.21
C PRO A 57 -7.06 -8.93 2.61
N ALA A 58 -6.26 -9.36 3.59
CA ALA A 58 -5.08 -8.64 4.05
C ALA A 58 -4.20 -8.19 2.87
N HIS A 59 -3.83 -6.91 2.85
CA HIS A 59 -2.88 -6.33 1.89
C HIS A 59 -3.30 -6.42 0.41
N ARG A 60 -4.61 -6.48 0.13
CA ARG A 60 -5.16 -6.50 -1.24
C ARG A 60 -6.24 -5.44 -1.43
N PHE A 61 -6.35 -4.94 -2.65
CA PHE A 61 -7.43 -4.03 -2.99
C PHE A 61 -8.72 -4.79 -3.20
N SER A 62 -9.79 -4.31 -2.58
CA SER A 62 -11.15 -4.74 -2.84
C SER A 62 -11.90 -3.61 -3.53
N ARG A 63 -12.39 -3.85 -4.74
CA ARG A 63 -13.26 -2.94 -5.48
C ARG A 63 -14.69 -3.07 -4.98
N GLN A 64 -15.32 -1.95 -4.70
CA GLN A 64 -16.69 -1.82 -4.20
C GLN A 64 -17.49 -0.87 -5.08
N ILE A 65 -18.72 -1.26 -5.41
CA ILE A 65 -19.69 -0.34 -5.98
C ILE A 65 -20.69 0.01 -4.88
N ARG A 66 -20.83 1.31 -4.60
CA ARG A 66 -21.82 1.82 -3.66
C ARG A 66 -22.49 3.05 -4.26
N ASP A 67 -23.81 3.03 -4.34
CA ASP A 67 -24.62 4.13 -4.90
C ASP A 67 -24.12 4.61 -6.27
N GLY A 68 -23.76 3.65 -7.14
CA GLY A 68 -23.24 3.92 -8.49
C GLY A 68 -21.79 4.43 -8.56
N ARG A 69 -21.09 4.54 -7.43
CA ARG A 69 -19.69 4.99 -7.35
C ARG A 69 -18.76 3.84 -6.99
N VAL A 70 -17.56 3.84 -7.58
CA VAL A 70 -16.51 2.85 -7.34
C VAL A 70 -15.58 3.32 -6.22
N PHE A 71 -15.34 2.43 -5.27
CA PHE A 71 -14.37 2.60 -4.18
C PHE A 71 -13.40 1.45 -4.11
N TYR A 72 -12.19 1.76 -3.66
CA TYR A 72 -11.11 0.81 -3.45
C TYR A 72 -10.79 0.78 -1.97
N VAL A 73 -10.84 -0.42 -1.40
CA VAL A 73 -10.58 -0.68 0.02
C VAL A 73 -9.33 -1.54 0.15
N TYR A 74 -8.37 -1.10 0.96
CA TYR A 74 -7.17 -1.86 1.26
C TYR A 74 -7.02 -2.02 2.78
N PRO A 75 -7.09 -3.25 3.32
CA PRO A 75 -6.88 -3.50 4.73
C PRO A 75 -5.40 -3.73 5.05
N ASP A 76 -4.90 -3.03 6.07
CA ASP A 76 -3.59 -3.31 6.66
C ASP A 76 -3.75 -3.87 8.09
N PRO A 77 -3.58 -5.19 8.28
CA PRO A 77 -3.56 -5.81 9.61
C PRO A 77 -2.17 -5.76 10.28
N THR A 78 -1.13 -5.26 9.62
CA THR A 78 0.26 -5.40 10.02
C THR A 78 0.82 -4.15 10.67
N VAL A 79 0.52 -2.95 10.15
CA VAL A 79 1.07 -1.68 10.67
C VAL A 79 0.04 -0.97 11.55
N CYS A 80 -1.20 -0.82 11.10
CA CYS A 80 -2.19 0.04 11.73
C CYS A 80 -3.47 -0.65 12.22
N VAL A 81 -3.82 -1.83 11.70
CA VAL A 81 -5.15 -2.44 11.85
C VAL A 81 -6.24 -1.46 11.37
N CYS A 82 -6.15 -1.08 10.09
CA CYS A 82 -6.97 -0.03 9.49
C CYS A 82 -7.29 -0.29 8.02
N LEU A 83 -8.24 0.47 7.47
CA LEU A 83 -8.52 0.52 6.05
C LEU A 83 -7.91 1.77 5.42
N TYR A 84 -7.40 1.62 4.21
CA TYR A 84 -7.26 2.70 3.26
C TYR A 84 -8.43 2.66 2.29
N VAL A 85 -9.22 3.74 2.24
CA VAL A 85 -10.39 3.86 1.36
C VAL A 85 -10.17 5.02 0.39
N GLY A 86 -10.27 4.74 -0.90
CA GLY A 86 -10.12 5.71 -1.98
C GLY A 86 -11.20 5.55 -3.04
N ASP A 87 -11.48 6.61 -3.78
CA ASP A 87 -12.34 6.55 -4.96
C ASP A 87 -11.53 6.14 -6.21
N GLN A 88 -12.19 6.16 -7.37
CA GLN A 88 -11.54 5.86 -8.65
C GLN A 88 -10.37 6.78 -8.99
N ASN A 89 -10.43 8.07 -8.61
CA ASN A 89 -9.35 9.02 -8.86
C ASN A 89 -8.14 8.71 -7.98
N ALA A 90 -8.35 8.41 -6.70
CA ALA A 90 -7.28 8.03 -5.80
C ALA A 90 -6.59 6.74 -6.25
N TYR A 91 -7.36 5.74 -6.69
CA TYR A 91 -6.79 4.49 -7.21
C TYR A 91 -6.03 4.70 -8.52
N ALA A 92 -6.53 5.52 -9.43
CA ALA A 92 -5.83 5.87 -10.67
C ALA A 92 -4.50 6.59 -10.40
N ALA A 93 -4.49 7.55 -9.46
CA ALA A 93 -3.26 8.24 -9.04
C ALA A 93 -2.26 7.27 -8.40
N TYR A 94 -2.73 6.36 -7.53
CA TYR A 94 -1.89 5.32 -6.94
C TYR A 94 -1.25 4.42 -8.02
N ARG A 95 -2.05 3.91 -8.97
CA ARG A 95 -1.57 3.10 -10.10
C ARG A 95 -0.51 3.83 -10.90
N LYS A 96 -0.78 5.09 -11.27
CA LYS A 96 0.19 5.92 -12.00
C LYS A 96 1.52 6.02 -11.25
N ASN A 97 1.48 6.31 -9.95
CA ASN A 97 2.69 6.41 -9.13
C ASN A 97 3.47 5.09 -9.05
N MET A 98 2.78 3.93 -9.01
CA MET A 98 3.43 2.62 -9.04
C MET A 98 4.16 2.37 -10.36
N PHE A 99 3.54 2.73 -11.49
CA PHE A 99 4.16 2.59 -12.81
C PHE A 99 5.31 3.56 -13.03
N ASP A 100 5.15 4.82 -12.65
CA ASP A 100 6.19 5.85 -12.78
C ASP A 100 7.46 5.48 -11.99
N LYS A 101 7.29 4.80 -10.85
CA LYS A 101 8.39 4.28 -10.01
C LYS A 101 8.87 2.88 -10.40
N GLN A 102 8.31 2.27 -11.45
CA GLN A 102 8.62 0.91 -11.89
C GLN A 102 8.46 -0.15 -10.77
N LEU A 103 7.49 0.07 -9.87
CA LEU A 103 7.25 -0.79 -8.70
C LEU A 103 6.25 -1.92 -8.96
N ALA A 104 5.48 -1.83 -10.05
CA ALA A 104 4.52 -2.85 -10.43
C ALA A 104 4.32 -2.84 -11.95
N ASP A 105 3.94 -4.00 -12.48
CA ASP A 105 3.36 -4.11 -13.81
C ASP A 105 1.82 -4.18 -13.72
N GLU A 106 1.14 -4.02 -14.86
CA GLU A 106 -0.31 -3.95 -14.90
C GLU A 106 -0.98 -5.26 -14.47
N GLN A 107 -0.40 -6.41 -14.84
CA GLN A 107 -0.94 -7.72 -14.48
C GLN A 107 -0.89 -7.96 -12.96
N GLN A 108 0.21 -7.58 -12.31
CA GLN A 108 0.36 -7.65 -10.86
C GLN A 108 -0.63 -6.74 -10.13
N MET A 109 -0.90 -5.55 -10.67
CA MET A 109 -1.88 -4.63 -10.09
C MET A 109 -3.30 -5.21 -10.17
N THR A 110 -3.70 -5.72 -11.33
CA THR A 110 -5.02 -6.36 -11.50
C THR A 110 -5.15 -7.63 -10.66
N ALA A 111 -4.11 -8.43 -10.52
CA ALA A 111 -4.13 -9.63 -9.67
C ALA A 111 -4.25 -9.33 -8.16
N GLN A 112 -3.95 -8.10 -7.75
CA GLN A 112 -4.12 -7.61 -6.37
C GLN A 112 -5.51 -7.00 -6.11
N GLU A 113 -6.31 -6.81 -7.15
CA GLU A 113 -7.67 -6.29 -7.08
C GLU A 113 -8.68 -7.44 -7.03
N MET A 114 -9.64 -7.36 -6.12
CA MET A 114 -10.75 -8.31 -6.01
C MET A 114 -12.06 -7.55 -6.00
N GLU A 115 -13.08 -8.06 -6.69
CA GLU A 115 -14.44 -7.55 -6.53
C GLU A 115 -15.01 -8.06 -5.21
N MET A 116 -15.61 -7.16 -4.43
CA MET A 116 -16.32 -7.55 -3.21
C MET A 116 -17.82 -7.23 -3.40
N TYR A 117 -18.65 -8.27 -3.48
CA TYR A 117 -20.03 -8.10 -3.93
C TYR A 117 -21.04 -7.79 -2.81
N SER A 118 -20.62 -7.83 -1.54
CA SER A 118 -21.56 -7.80 -0.39
C SER A 118 -20.97 -7.18 0.88
N TRP A 119 -20.17 -6.11 0.76
CA TRP A 119 -19.58 -5.46 1.93
C TRP A 119 -20.58 -4.55 2.66
N ASP A 120 -20.70 -4.76 3.97
CA ASP A 120 -21.46 -3.88 4.84
C ASP A 120 -20.63 -2.68 5.30
N TRP A 121 -21.02 -1.49 4.84
CA TRP A 121 -20.42 -0.22 5.26
C TRP A 121 -20.96 0.30 6.59
N GLY A 122 -22.00 -0.31 7.17
CA GLY A 122 -22.64 0.11 8.42
C GLY A 122 -21.66 0.37 9.57
N PRO A 123 -20.77 -0.60 9.92
CA PRO A 123 -19.76 -0.43 10.97
C PRO A 123 -18.80 0.73 10.75
N TRP A 124 -18.67 1.17 9.50
CA TRP A 124 -17.73 2.19 9.08
C TRP A 124 -18.33 3.59 9.12
N GLY A 125 -19.55 3.80 9.64
CA GLY A 125 -20.02 5.11 10.12
C GLY A 125 -20.03 6.20 9.04
N GLY A 126 -20.58 5.91 7.86
CA GLY A 126 -20.77 6.89 6.78
C GLY A 126 -19.66 6.90 5.72
N TRP A 127 -18.54 6.21 5.94
CA TRP A 127 -17.53 5.97 4.89
C TRP A 127 -18.12 5.19 3.73
N PRO A 128 -17.76 5.49 2.46
CA PRO A 128 -16.74 6.46 2.04
C PRO A 128 -17.22 7.92 1.93
N TYR A 129 -18.47 8.24 2.31
CA TYR A 129 -19.09 9.56 2.16
C TYR A 129 -19.03 10.47 3.38
N GLY A 130 -18.47 10.02 4.50
CA GLY A 130 -18.37 10.76 5.76
C GLY A 130 -17.48 12.01 5.71
N TRP A 131 -17.18 12.53 4.52
CA TRP A 131 -16.37 13.70 4.22
C TRP A 131 -17.20 14.91 3.78
N TYR A 132 -18.47 14.99 4.14
CA TYR A 132 -19.13 16.29 4.06
C TYR A 132 -18.40 17.23 5.04
N TYR A 133 -17.79 18.27 4.46
CA TYR A 133 -17.02 19.33 5.11
C TYR A 133 -17.64 19.82 6.42
#